data_AF-A0A497Q9R9-F1
#
_entry.id   AF-A0A497Q9R9-F1
#
_cell.length_a   1.000
_cell.length_b   1.000
_cell.length_c   1.000
_cell.angle_alpha   90.00
_cell.angle_beta   90.00
_cell.angle_gamma   90.00
#
_symmetry.space_group_name_H-M   'P 1'
#
loop_
_entity.id
_entity.type
_entity.pdbx_description
1 polymer ?
#
loop_
_entity_poly.entity_id
_entity_poly.type
_entity_poly.pdbx_seq_one_letter_code
_entity_poly.pdbx_strand_id
1 'polypeptide(L)'
;MKRTLNVVLALAFASMFLVMPVSAATSQGLSWGVTASDEFTYHYVFDVTNDTSFNEGMNLTIQTVPGLPDPLTSWDAIPEVTSDLVYTNGSAPGLEILGLLGMIMVGGYFAVPVGNFTLLSELAMDAAWWTENHTIINDGTYWGISYAVTSGDSTGTISSKYTKSDGVLAAYVLSQHNTTSGDSNSISFTRDDTGFDIMSFIQDNLVLVAAGGVVVLIALVACARKK
;
A
#
# COMPACT_ATOMS: atom_id res chain seq x y z
N MET A 1 -23.71 -35.03 -19.61
CA MET A 1 -22.24 -35.04 -19.36
C MET A 1 -21.43 -34.18 -20.33
N LYS A 2 -21.56 -34.29 -21.67
CA LYS A 2 -20.76 -33.50 -22.64
C LYS A 2 -20.78 -31.98 -22.43
N ARG A 3 -21.94 -31.41 -22.04
CA ARG A 3 -22.06 -29.96 -21.79
C ARG A 3 -21.32 -29.49 -20.53
N THR A 4 -21.26 -30.31 -19.49
CA THR A 4 -20.58 -29.95 -18.23
C THR A 4 -19.06 -30.01 -18.40
N LEU A 5 -18.58 -31.01 -19.14
CA LEU A 5 -17.16 -31.14 -19.48
C LEU A 5 -16.65 -29.94 -20.31
N ASN A 6 -17.43 -29.48 -21.29
CA ASN A 6 -17.05 -28.33 -22.11
C ASN A 6 -17.00 -27.02 -21.31
N VAL A 7 -17.86 -26.85 -20.30
CA VAL A 7 -17.86 -25.66 -19.44
C VAL A 7 -16.65 -25.66 -18.50
N VAL A 8 -16.32 -26.80 -17.91
CA VAL A 8 -15.12 -26.93 -17.04
C VAL A 8 -13.84 -26.70 -17.86
N LEU A 9 -13.78 -27.24 -19.08
CA LEU A 9 -12.64 -27.03 -19.97
C LEU A 9 -12.49 -25.56 -20.39
N ALA A 10 -13.59 -24.89 -20.72
CA ALA A 10 -13.59 -23.47 -21.06
C ALA A 10 -13.16 -22.58 -19.89
N LEU A 11 -13.59 -22.91 -18.66
CA LEU A 11 -13.16 -22.21 -17.44
C LEU A 11 -11.67 -22.42 -17.17
N ALA A 12 -11.16 -23.64 -17.35
CA ALA A 12 -9.74 -23.94 -17.19
C ALA A 12 -8.88 -23.17 -18.20
N PHE A 13 -9.29 -23.14 -19.48
CA PHE A 13 -8.62 -22.33 -20.50
C PHE A 13 -8.68 -20.84 -20.20
N ALA A 14 -9.83 -20.31 -19.80
CA ALA A 14 -9.96 -18.91 -19.40
C ALA A 14 -9.04 -18.59 -18.20
N SER A 15 -8.94 -19.49 -17.22
CA SER A 15 -8.06 -19.29 -16.05
C SER A 15 -6.57 -19.27 -16.39
N MET A 16 -6.13 -19.98 -17.44
CA MET A 16 -4.74 -19.93 -17.91
C MET A 16 -4.38 -18.57 -18.52
N PHE A 17 -5.34 -17.86 -19.13
CA PHE A 17 -5.14 -16.51 -19.66
C PHE A 17 -5.34 -15.39 -18.62
N LEU A 18 -5.85 -15.74 -17.42
CA LEU A 18 -5.91 -14.82 -16.28
C LEU A 18 -4.61 -14.80 -15.47
N VAL A 19 -3.64 -15.67 -15.79
CA VAL A 19 -2.28 -15.56 -15.26
C VAL A 19 -1.60 -14.41 -15.99
N MET A 20 -1.72 -13.21 -15.43
CA MET A 20 -0.97 -12.05 -15.90
C MET A 20 0.52 -12.42 -15.95
N PRO A 21 1.27 -12.00 -16.98
CA PRO A 21 2.71 -12.25 -17.04
C PRO A 21 3.35 -11.65 -15.79
N VAL A 22 3.81 -12.51 -14.88
CA VAL A 22 4.61 -12.11 -13.73
C VAL A 22 5.99 -11.76 -14.30
N SER A 23 6.15 -10.52 -14.72
CA SER A 23 7.47 -9.96 -15.02
C SER A 23 8.19 -9.73 -13.70
N ALA A 24 8.68 -10.80 -13.07
CA ALA A 24 9.74 -10.66 -12.08
C ALA A 24 10.94 -10.05 -12.81
N ALA A 25 11.21 -8.77 -12.53
CA ALA A 25 12.25 -8.03 -13.23
C ALA A 25 13.66 -8.40 -12.73
N THR A 26 13.76 -8.95 -11.51
CA THR A 26 15.02 -9.34 -10.87
C THR A 26 15.03 -10.80 -10.42
N SER A 27 16.23 -11.36 -10.23
CA SER A 27 16.46 -12.72 -9.70
C SER A 27 15.89 -12.95 -8.29
N GLN A 28 15.58 -11.87 -7.56
CA GLN A 28 15.03 -11.90 -6.20
C GLN A 28 13.50 -11.78 -6.15
N GLY A 29 12.84 -11.73 -7.31
CA GLY A 29 11.38 -11.61 -7.41
C GLY A 29 10.86 -10.21 -7.08
N LEU A 30 11.65 -9.17 -7.34
CA LEU A 30 11.24 -7.78 -7.22
C LEU A 30 10.92 -7.19 -8.59
N SER A 31 9.95 -6.29 -8.62
CA SER A 31 9.59 -5.49 -9.79
C SER A 31 8.97 -4.16 -9.36
N TRP A 32 8.91 -3.16 -10.23
CA TRP A 32 8.05 -2.00 -9.98
C TRP A 32 6.60 -2.35 -10.28
N GLY A 33 5.70 -1.96 -9.38
CA GLY A 33 4.25 -2.07 -9.59
C GLY A 33 3.63 -0.83 -10.25
N VAL A 34 4.47 0.14 -10.63
CA VAL A 34 4.09 1.41 -11.28
C VAL A 34 4.76 1.57 -12.63
N THR A 35 4.15 2.41 -13.45
CA THR A 35 4.68 2.86 -14.73
C THR A 35 4.75 4.39 -14.80
N ALA A 36 5.55 4.90 -15.73
CA ALA A 36 5.58 6.33 -15.99
C ALA A 36 4.20 6.82 -16.44
N SER A 37 3.82 8.00 -15.96
CA SER A 37 2.50 8.62 -16.11
C SER A 37 1.36 8.01 -15.30
N ASP A 38 1.63 7.07 -14.39
CA ASP A 38 0.62 6.67 -13.40
C ASP A 38 0.28 7.85 -12.48
N GLU A 39 -1.00 8.02 -12.18
CA GLU A 39 -1.53 9.09 -11.34
C GLU A 39 -2.24 8.53 -10.11
N PHE A 40 -2.00 9.16 -8.96
CA PHE A 40 -2.59 8.77 -7.68
C PHE A 40 -3.08 10.02 -6.95
N THR A 41 -4.33 10.00 -6.51
CA THR A 41 -4.91 11.07 -5.70
C THR A 41 -4.77 10.75 -4.22
N TYR A 42 -4.35 11.76 -3.46
CA TYR A 42 -4.16 11.71 -2.03
C TYR A 42 -4.94 12.82 -1.34
N HIS A 43 -5.31 12.55 -0.12
CA HIS A 43 -5.84 13.51 0.82
C HIS A 43 -4.76 13.86 1.84
N TYR A 44 -4.40 15.15 1.89
CA TYR A 44 -3.37 15.69 2.77
C TYR A 44 -4.01 16.53 3.88
N VAL A 45 -3.81 16.09 5.12
CA VAL A 45 -4.48 16.67 6.29
C VAL A 45 -3.47 16.98 7.39
N PHE A 46 -3.53 18.20 7.92
CA PHE A 46 -2.94 18.56 9.20
C PHE A 46 -4.06 18.75 10.21
N ASP A 47 -4.08 17.89 11.21
CA ASP A 47 -4.92 18.02 12.37
C ASP A 47 -4.06 18.51 13.54
N VAL A 48 -4.33 19.72 14.00
CA VAL A 48 -3.69 20.31 15.16
C VAL A 48 -4.79 20.66 16.15
N THR A 49 -4.73 20.06 17.33
CA THR A 49 -5.71 20.32 18.38
C THR A 49 -5.70 21.82 18.71
N ASN A 50 -6.84 22.49 18.51
CA ASN A 50 -7.07 23.93 18.75
C ASN A 50 -6.53 24.92 17.69
N ASP A 51 -6.19 24.48 16.47
CA ASP A 51 -5.82 25.38 15.36
C ASP A 51 -6.56 25.03 14.05
N THR A 52 -6.30 25.80 13.00
CA THR A 52 -6.88 25.64 11.67
C THR A 52 -6.34 24.37 11.03
N SER A 53 -7.21 23.36 10.89
CA SER A 53 -6.88 22.14 10.16
C SER A 53 -6.64 22.47 8.69
N PHE A 54 -5.47 22.11 8.17
CA PHE A 54 -5.22 22.13 6.72
C PHE A 54 -5.77 20.85 6.13
N ASN A 55 -6.53 20.95 5.05
CA ASN A 55 -7.07 19.81 4.35
C ASN A 55 -7.12 20.13 2.85
N GLU A 56 -6.28 19.47 2.08
CA GLU A 56 -6.23 19.62 0.63
C GLU A 56 -6.05 18.26 -0.06
N GLY A 57 -6.65 18.12 -1.23
CA GLY A 57 -6.37 17.00 -2.12
C GLY A 57 -5.11 17.27 -2.95
N MET A 58 -4.28 16.25 -3.14
CA MET A 58 -3.05 16.31 -3.94
C MET A 58 -3.02 15.17 -4.96
N ASN A 59 -2.44 15.43 -6.13
CA ASN A 59 -2.21 14.43 -7.16
C ASN A 59 -0.70 14.18 -7.29
N LEU A 60 -0.33 12.91 -7.18
CA LEU A 60 1.01 12.41 -7.41
C LEU A 60 1.06 11.77 -8.80
N THR A 61 1.97 12.24 -9.66
CA THR A 61 2.20 11.67 -10.99
C THR A 61 3.60 11.08 -11.05
N ILE A 62 3.70 9.81 -11.45
CA ILE A 62 5.00 9.15 -11.64
C ILE A 62 5.64 9.66 -12.93
N GLN A 63 6.81 10.29 -12.83
CA GLN A 63 7.52 10.84 -13.99
C GLN A 63 8.41 9.78 -14.65
N THR A 64 9.22 9.09 -13.84
CA THR A 64 10.18 8.11 -14.34
C THR A 64 10.35 6.96 -13.35
N VAL A 65 10.37 5.74 -13.88
CA VAL A 65 10.62 4.52 -13.10
C VAL A 65 12.00 3.96 -13.47
N PRO A 66 13.00 4.02 -12.57
CA PRO A 66 14.34 3.51 -12.84
C PRO A 66 14.40 1.97 -12.84
N GLY A 67 15.41 1.38 -13.47
CA GLY A 67 15.63 -0.07 -13.39
C GLY A 67 16.12 -0.50 -12.00
N LEU A 68 15.64 -1.65 -11.51
CA LEU A 68 16.10 -2.22 -10.24
C LEU A 68 17.46 -2.91 -10.40
N PRO A 69 18.42 -2.67 -9.48
CA PRO A 69 19.62 -3.49 -9.40
C PRO A 69 19.30 -4.96 -9.16
N ASP A 70 20.10 -5.84 -9.76
CA ASP A 70 19.99 -7.29 -9.58
C ASP A 70 21.39 -7.90 -9.38
N PRO A 71 21.75 -8.33 -8.14
CA PRO A 71 20.92 -8.36 -6.94
C PRO A 71 20.83 -7.00 -6.23
N LEU A 72 19.72 -6.79 -5.52
CA LEU A 72 19.55 -5.72 -4.55
C LEU A 72 20.17 -6.15 -3.21
N THR A 73 21.18 -5.40 -2.76
CA THR A 73 22.01 -5.76 -1.59
C THR A 73 21.77 -4.89 -0.35
N SER A 74 21.16 -3.72 -0.50
CA SER A 74 20.91 -2.78 0.60
C SER A 74 19.65 -1.96 0.33
N TRP A 75 19.02 -1.44 1.39
CA TRP A 75 17.85 -0.57 1.27
C TRP A 75 18.14 0.67 0.42
N ASP A 76 19.27 1.33 0.68
CA ASP A 76 19.67 2.55 -0.03
C ASP A 76 20.03 2.32 -1.51
N ALA A 77 20.13 1.06 -1.95
CA ALA A 77 20.32 0.72 -3.36
C ALA A 77 18.99 0.68 -4.14
N ILE A 78 17.84 0.82 -3.47
CA ILE A 78 16.54 0.98 -4.14
C ILE A 78 16.54 2.37 -4.80
N PRO A 79 16.50 2.46 -6.13
CA PRO A 79 16.48 3.73 -6.81
C PRO A 79 15.13 4.43 -6.61
N GLU A 80 15.16 5.73 -6.36
CA GLU A 80 13.95 6.52 -6.14
C GLU A 80 13.16 6.70 -7.45
N VAL A 81 11.85 6.50 -7.35
CA VAL A 81 10.92 6.82 -8.44
C VAL A 81 10.68 8.32 -8.42
N THR A 82 11.04 9.01 -9.51
CA THR A 82 10.76 10.44 -9.65
C THR A 82 9.25 10.64 -9.79
N SER A 83 8.68 11.48 -8.93
CA SER A 83 7.28 11.86 -8.95
C SER A 83 7.12 13.37 -8.91
N ASP A 84 6.05 13.86 -9.54
CA ASP A 84 5.58 15.23 -9.41
C ASP A 84 4.35 15.26 -8.50
N LEU A 85 4.23 16.29 -7.68
CA LEU A 85 3.15 16.43 -6.71
C LEU A 85 2.54 17.82 -6.86
N VAL A 86 1.23 17.86 -7.11
CA VAL A 86 0.47 19.10 -7.30
C VAL A 86 -0.81 19.04 -6.47
N TYR A 87 -1.36 20.19 -6.11
CA TYR A 87 -2.71 20.23 -5.57
C TYR A 87 -3.72 19.78 -6.62
N THR A 88 -4.87 19.27 -6.18
CA THR A 88 -5.99 18.89 -7.06
C THR A 88 -6.52 20.06 -7.88
N ASN A 89 -6.31 21.30 -7.42
CA ASN A 89 -6.60 22.53 -8.18
C ASN A 89 -5.52 22.89 -9.24
N GLY A 90 -4.44 22.10 -9.33
CA GLY A 90 -3.34 22.26 -10.27
C GLY A 90 -2.21 23.21 -9.83
N SER A 91 -2.27 23.81 -8.65
CA SER A 91 -1.19 24.67 -8.14
C SER A 91 -0.08 23.86 -7.47
N ALA A 92 1.13 24.42 -7.44
CA ALA A 92 2.26 23.82 -6.74
C ALA A 92 2.00 23.73 -5.22
N PRO A 93 2.50 22.68 -4.53
CA PRO A 93 2.45 22.58 -3.08
C PRO A 93 3.19 23.73 -2.40
N GLY A 94 2.68 24.22 -1.26
CA GLY A 94 3.35 25.20 -0.42
C GLY A 94 4.31 24.57 0.59
N LEU A 95 4.67 25.33 1.63
CA LEU A 95 5.64 24.91 2.65
C LEU A 95 5.12 23.78 3.56
N GLU A 96 3.82 23.59 3.61
CA GLU A 96 3.17 22.47 4.29
C GLU A 96 3.74 21.12 3.86
N ILE A 97 4.20 20.97 2.61
CA ILE A 97 4.78 19.70 2.15
C ILE A 97 6.04 19.26 2.90
N LEU A 98 6.68 20.18 3.64
CA LEU A 98 7.79 19.86 4.54
C LEU A 98 7.38 18.83 5.62
N GLY A 99 6.08 18.68 5.91
CA GLY A 99 5.57 17.62 6.78
C GLY A 99 5.85 16.20 6.28
N LEU A 100 6.09 16.01 4.97
CA LEU A 100 6.48 14.72 4.40
C LEU A 100 7.97 14.39 4.59
N LEU A 101 8.82 15.35 4.98
CA LEU A 101 10.25 15.08 5.21
C LEU A 101 10.47 14.04 6.33
N GLY A 102 9.50 13.86 7.22
CA GLY A 102 9.51 12.79 8.22
C GLY A 102 9.52 11.38 7.61
N MET A 103 9.14 11.20 6.34
CA MET A 103 9.27 9.91 5.65
C MET A 103 10.71 9.39 5.62
N ILE A 104 11.71 10.28 5.60
CA ILE A 104 13.13 9.89 5.61
C ILE A 104 13.47 9.07 6.86
N MET A 105 12.81 9.34 8.00
CA MET A 105 13.04 8.63 9.25
C MET A 105 12.63 7.16 9.21
N VAL A 106 11.76 6.79 8.27
CA VAL A 106 11.30 5.40 8.07
C VAL A 106 11.79 4.83 6.73
N GLY A 107 12.87 5.41 6.17
CA GLY A 107 13.41 5.03 4.86
C GLY A 107 12.40 5.17 3.73
N GLY A 108 11.43 6.08 3.88
CA GLY A 108 10.23 6.14 3.05
C GLY A 108 10.48 6.75 1.68
N TYR A 109 10.03 6.04 0.66
CA TYR A 109 9.90 6.50 -0.73
C TYR A 109 8.43 6.75 -1.06
N PHE A 110 8.11 7.37 -2.20
CA PHE A 110 6.72 7.40 -2.70
C PHE A 110 6.28 6.05 -3.30
N ALA A 111 7.23 5.25 -3.77
CA ALA A 111 7.00 3.89 -4.24
C ALA A 111 8.16 2.98 -3.85
N VAL A 112 7.84 1.73 -3.52
CA VAL A 112 8.79 0.65 -3.26
C VAL A 112 8.56 -0.50 -4.26
N PRO A 113 9.56 -1.36 -4.51
CA PRO A 113 9.37 -2.54 -5.33
C PRO A 113 8.28 -3.46 -4.75
N VAL A 114 7.60 -4.22 -5.61
CA VAL A 114 6.63 -5.25 -5.24
C VAL A 114 7.18 -6.65 -5.44
N GLY A 115 6.54 -7.64 -4.81
CA GLY A 115 6.84 -9.07 -4.97
C GLY A 115 7.39 -9.68 -3.68
N ASN A 116 8.69 -9.54 -3.43
CA ASN A 116 9.36 -10.13 -2.26
C ASN A 116 9.44 -9.17 -1.06
N PHE A 117 8.30 -9.00 -0.36
CA PHE A 117 8.22 -8.15 0.83
C PHE A 117 9.02 -8.66 2.04
N THR A 118 9.33 -9.96 2.08
CA THR A 118 10.24 -10.52 3.09
C THR A 118 11.63 -9.94 2.92
N LEU A 119 12.16 -9.96 1.69
CA LEU A 119 13.45 -9.34 1.37
C LEU A 119 13.45 -7.84 1.66
N LEU A 120 12.39 -7.11 1.30
CA LEU A 120 12.30 -5.67 1.63
C LEU A 120 12.34 -5.41 3.14
N SER A 121 11.72 -6.28 3.93
CA SER A 121 11.76 -6.20 5.40
C SER A 121 13.18 -6.44 5.92
N GLU A 122 13.88 -7.44 5.39
CA GLU A 122 15.28 -7.73 5.75
C GLU A 122 16.21 -6.58 5.39
N LEU A 123 16.07 -6.01 4.18
CA LEU A 123 16.86 -4.87 3.73
C LEU A 123 16.61 -3.62 4.58
N ALA A 124 15.34 -3.34 4.94
CA ALA A 124 15.00 -2.23 5.82
C ALA A 124 15.58 -2.41 7.22
N MET A 125 15.52 -3.64 7.77
CA MET A 125 16.05 -3.95 9.10
C MET A 125 17.58 -3.91 9.18
N ASP A 126 18.27 -4.12 8.06
CA ASP A 126 19.74 -4.01 7.95
C ASP A 126 20.20 -2.56 7.68
N ALA A 127 19.28 -1.65 7.37
CA ALA A 127 19.62 -0.27 7.03
C ALA A 127 20.17 0.51 8.24
N ALA A 128 21.08 1.45 7.98
CA ALA A 128 21.76 2.21 9.04
C ALA A 128 20.83 3.09 9.89
N TRP A 129 19.66 3.47 9.36
CA TRP A 129 18.64 4.24 10.08
C TRP A 129 17.71 3.37 10.94
N TRP A 130 17.75 2.05 10.79
CA TRP A 130 16.92 1.13 11.56
C TRP A 130 17.34 1.09 13.03
N THR A 131 16.36 1.08 13.93
CA THR A 131 16.55 1.03 15.39
C THR A 131 15.49 0.15 16.05
N GLU A 132 15.61 -0.13 17.34
CA GLU A 132 14.63 -0.91 18.10
C GLU A 132 13.22 -0.28 18.17
N ASN A 133 13.13 1.02 17.88
CA ASN A 133 11.88 1.77 17.83
C ASN A 133 11.12 1.59 16.50
N HIS A 134 11.72 0.90 15.53
CA HIS A 134 11.09 0.60 14.25
C HIS A 134 10.34 -0.73 14.29
N THR A 135 9.25 -0.78 13.52
CA THR A 135 8.42 -1.96 13.36
C THR A 135 8.03 -2.12 11.89
N ILE A 136 7.99 -3.37 11.42
CA ILE A 136 7.51 -3.69 10.09
C ILE A 136 5.99 -3.88 10.15
N ILE A 137 5.29 -3.25 9.22
CA ILE A 137 3.88 -3.46 8.92
C ILE A 137 3.83 -4.40 7.73
N ASN A 138 3.24 -5.58 7.87
CA ASN A 138 3.19 -6.57 6.79
C ASN A 138 1.91 -7.40 6.93
N ASP A 139 0.82 -6.90 6.34
CA ASP A 139 -0.50 -7.54 6.37
C ASP A 139 -0.92 -8.05 4.98
N GLY A 140 -2.19 -8.39 4.76
CA GLY A 140 -2.66 -8.91 3.48
C GLY A 140 -2.55 -7.91 2.32
N THR A 141 -2.63 -6.62 2.63
CA THR A 141 -2.86 -5.54 1.66
C THR A 141 -1.70 -4.54 1.65
N TYR A 142 -1.10 -4.30 2.80
CA TYR A 142 -0.07 -3.30 3.01
C TYR A 142 1.24 -3.91 3.49
N TRP A 143 2.32 -3.29 3.03
CA TRP A 143 3.65 -3.43 3.60
C TRP A 143 4.14 -2.04 4.00
N GLY A 144 4.91 -1.90 5.08
CA GLY A 144 5.34 -0.59 5.53
C GLY A 144 6.21 -0.63 6.76
N ILE A 145 6.53 0.56 7.26
CA ILE A 145 7.43 0.76 8.39
C ILE A 145 6.80 1.80 9.31
N SER A 146 6.84 1.54 10.61
CA SER A 146 6.49 2.52 11.63
C SER A 146 7.62 2.69 12.63
N TYR A 147 7.88 3.94 12.99
CA TYR A 147 8.81 4.36 14.03
C TYR A 147 8.02 5.03 15.15
N ALA A 148 8.25 4.62 16.40
CA ALA A 148 7.60 5.23 17.55
C ALA A 148 8.64 5.62 18.61
N VAL A 149 8.48 6.80 19.19
CA VAL A 149 9.33 7.28 20.29
C VAL A 149 8.48 7.90 21.38
N THR A 150 8.79 7.56 22.62
CA THR A 150 8.12 8.14 23.80
C THR A 150 9.13 8.97 24.59
N SER A 151 8.75 10.21 24.90
CA SER A 151 9.53 11.13 25.72
C SER A 151 8.62 11.77 26.76
N GLY A 152 8.81 11.41 28.03
CA GLY A 152 7.89 11.79 29.11
C GLY A 152 6.47 11.30 28.81
N ASP A 153 5.52 12.23 28.81
CA ASP A 153 4.09 11.97 28.56
C ASP A 153 3.71 12.13 27.08
N SER A 154 4.69 12.24 26.17
CA SER A 154 4.43 12.42 24.74
C SER A 154 4.93 11.22 23.95
N THR A 155 4.07 10.65 23.10
CA THR A 155 4.43 9.61 22.15
C THR A 155 4.31 10.14 20.73
N GLY A 156 5.42 10.13 19.99
CA GLY A 156 5.48 10.46 18.57
C GLY A 156 5.52 9.18 17.74
N THR A 157 4.74 9.10 16.68
CA THR A 157 4.72 7.97 15.74
C THR A 157 4.85 8.48 14.31
N ILE A 158 5.68 7.81 13.53
CA ILE A 158 5.77 7.97 12.07
C ILE A 158 5.42 6.62 11.47
N SER A 159 4.61 6.60 10.42
CA SER A 159 4.28 5.38 9.69
C SER A 159 4.20 5.68 8.20
N SER A 160 4.84 4.84 7.39
CA SER A 160 4.66 4.80 5.93
C SER A 160 4.16 3.42 5.54
N LYS A 161 3.03 3.36 4.85
CA LYS A 161 2.40 2.13 4.35
C LYS A 161 2.34 2.18 2.84
N TYR A 162 2.59 1.06 2.19
CA TYR A 162 2.61 0.86 0.75
C TYR A 162 1.62 -0.24 0.39
N THR A 163 0.87 -0.06 -0.69
CA THR A 163 -0.03 -1.11 -1.17
C THR A 163 0.79 -2.21 -1.81
N LYS A 164 0.56 -3.48 -1.45
CA LYS A 164 1.35 -4.59 -1.99
C LYS A 164 1.14 -4.85 -3.48
N SER A 165 0.02 -4.40 -4.03
CA SER A 165 -0.33 -4.60 -5.45
C SER A 165 0.49 -3.74 -6.40
N ASP A 166 0.81 -2.50 -6.01
CA ASP A 166 1.50 -1.52 -6.86
C ASP A 166 2.79 -0.95 -6.24
N GLY A 167 2.98 -1.13 -4.93
CA GLY A 167 4.14 -0.65 -4.19
C GLY A 167 4.09 0.84 -3.88
N VAL A 168 2.99 1.52 -4.21
CA VAL A 168 2.82 2.97 -4.00
C VAL A 168 2.40 3.25 -2.58
N LEU A 169 2.86 4.38 -2.04
CA LEU A 169 2.48 4.88 -0.72
C LEU A 169 0.94 4.90 -0.60
N ALA A 170 0.41 4.09 0.28
CA ALA A 170 -1.00 4.07 0.64
C ALA A 170 -1.30 5.13 1.69
N ALA A 171 -0.43 5.25 2.70
CA ALA A 171 -0.61 6.22 3.77
C ALA A 171 0.74 6.57 4.41
N TYR A 172 1.00 7.86 4.57
CA TYR A 172 1.98 8.38 5.49
C TYR A 172 1.26 9.10 6.64
N VAL A 173 1.64 8.78 7.88
CA VAL A 173 1.08 9.40 9.08
C VAL A 173 2.20 9.75 10.03
N LEU A 174 2.33 11.03 10.36
CA LEU A 174 3.09 11.53 11.50
C LEU A 174 2.08 11.94 12.57
N SER A 175 2.17 11.39 13.77
CA SER A 175 1.30 11.76 14.87
C SER A 175 2.07 11.97 16.17
N GLN A 176 1.55 12.85 17.00
CA GLN A 176 2.02 13.07 18.36
C GLN A 176 0.82 13.01 19.30
N HIS A 177 0.92 12.20 20.34
CA HIS A 177 -0.11 12.06 21.35
C HIS A 177 0.46 12.37 22.74
N ASN A 178 -0.20 13.27 23.47
CA ASN A 178 0.12 13.57 24.86
C ASN A 178 -0.79 12.76 25.78
N THR A 179 -0.22 11.84 26.56
CA THR A 179 -0.98 10.94 27.43
C THR A 179 -1.56 11.64 28.66
N THR A 180 -1.03 12.82 29.03
CA THR A 180 -1.47 13.58 30.20
C THR A 180 -2.62 14.53 29.87
N SER A 181 -2.56 15.26 28.74
CA SER A 181 -3.66 16.14 28.31
C SER A 181 -4.70 15.44 27.45
N GLY A 182 -4.33 14.33 26.79
CA GLY A 182 -5.17 13.63 25.82
C GLY A 182 -5.11 14.23 24.41
N ASP A 183 -4.37 15.33 24.22
CA ASP A 183 -4.29 16.02 22.92
C ASP A 183 -3.56 15.16 21.88
N SER A 184 -3.96 15.30 20.62
CA SER A 184 -3.33 14.63 19.49
C SER A 184 -3.17 15.56 18.30
N ASN A 185 -1.98 15.60 17.74
CA ASN A 185 -1.71 16.29 16.49
C ASN A 185 -1.28 15.26 15.45
N SER A 186 -1.71 15.42 14.21
CA SER A 186 -1.29 14.52 13.13
C SER A 186 -1.16 15.24 11.79
N ILE A 187 -0.21 14.77 11.01
CA ILE A 187 -0.08 15.03 9.58
C ILE A 187 -0.33 13.70 8.89
N SER A 188 -1.29 13.65 7.97
CA SER A 188 -1.58 12.45 7.20
C SER A 188 -1.63 12.74 5.71
N PHE A 189 -1.01 11.87 4.92
CA PHE A 189 -1.03 11.86 3.47
C PHE A 189 -1.51 10.48 3.02
N THR A 190 -2.80 10.36 2.69
CA THR A 190 -3.47 9.08 2.48
C THR A 190 -4.02 9.01 1.07
N ARG A 191 -3.79 7.90 0.37
CA ARG A 191 -4.29 7.68 -0.99
C ARG A 191 -5.80 7.41 -0.95
N ASP A 192 -6.55 8.06 -1.83
CA ASP A 192 -8.03 7.96 -1.84
C ASP A 192 -8.53 6.62 -2.41
N ASP A 193 -7.81 6.06 -3.38
CA ASP A 193 -8.17 4.82 -4.07
C ASP A 193 -7.23 3.67 -3.68
N THR A 194 -7.13 3.37 -2.38
CA THR A 194 -6.62 2.08 -1.95
C THR A 194 -7.71 1.06 -2.25
N GLY A 195 -7.61 0.41 -3.42
CA GLY A 195 -8.64 -0.45 -3.99
C GLY A 195 -9.29 -1.42 -2.99
N PHE A 196 -10.51 -1.86 -3.32
CA PHE A 196 -11.35 -2.68 -2.46
C PHE A 196 -10.57 -3.88 -1.89
N ASP A 197 -10.28 -3.86 -0.59
CA ASP A 197 -9.59 -4.94 0.11
C ASP A 197 -10.53 -6.14 0.22
N ILE A 198 -10.55 -6.95 -0.84
CA ILE A 198 -11.38 -8.16 -0.91
C ILE A 198 -11.00 -9.12 0.22
N MET A 199 -9.74 -9.14 0.68
CA MET A 199 -9.32 -10.07 1.74
C MET A 199 -9.88 -9.64 3.10
N SER A 200 -9.76 -8.36 3.45
CA SER A 200 -10.39 -7.77 4.64
C SER A 200 -11.92 -7.86 4.54
N PHE A 201 -12.50 -7.56 3.37
CA PHE A 201 -13.93 -7.74 3.14
C PHE A 201 -14.38 -9.20 3.30
N ILE A 202 -13.63 -10.19 2.80
CA ILE A 202 -13.91 -11.62 2.97
C ILE A 202 -13.77 -12.04 4.44
N GLN A 203 -12.78 -11.52 5.17
CA GLN A 203 -12.58 -11.80 6.58
C GLN A 203 -13.70 -11.20 7.46
N ASP A 204 -14.09 -9.96 7.19
CA ASP A 204 -15.14 -9.24 7.93
C ASP A 204 -16.56 -9.68 7.54
N ASN A 205 -16.74 -10.19 6.31
CA ASN A 205 -18.02 -10.63 5.78
C ASN A 205 -18.01 -12.13 5.44
N LEU A 206 -17.25 -12.93 6.20
CA LEU A 206 -17.11 -14.38 5.99
C LEU A 206 -18.48 -15.08 5.88
N VAL A 207 -19.47 -14.62 6.64
CA VAL A 207 -20.86 -15.11 6.61
C VAL A 207 -21.54 -14.80 5.27
N LEU A 208 -21.31 -13.62 4.71
CA LEU A 208 -21.89 -13.18 3.43
C LEU A 208 -21.26 -13.94 2.25
N VAL A 209 -19.94 -14.17 2.32
CA VAL A 209 -19.18 -14.97 1.34
C VAL A 209 -19.58 -16.44 1.41
N ALA A 210 -19.75 -16.99 2.61
CA ALA A 210 -20.27 -18.34 2.82
C ALA A 210 -21.72 -18.48 2.29
N ALA A 211 -22.58 -17.47 2.52
CA ALA A 211 -23.94 -17.45 1.98
C ALA A 211 -23.94 -17.40 0.43
N GLY A 212 -23.07 -16.57 -0.16
CA GLY A 212 -22.89 -16.52 -1.61
C GLY A 212 -22.44 -17.87 -2.21
N GLY A 213 -21.47 -18.53 -1.57
CA GLY A 213 -21.00 -19.87 -1.97
C GLY A 213 -22.08 -20.94 -1.90
N VAL A 214 -22.93 -20.92 -0.86
CA VAL A 214 -24.06 -21.84 -0.71
C VAL A 214 -25.11 -21.62 -1.79
N VAL A 215 -25.43 -20.36 -2.13
CA VAL A 215 -26.38 -20.04 -3.20
C VAL A 215 -25.88 -20.54 -4.56
N VAL A 216 -24.58 -20.39 -4.85
CA VAL A 216 -23.95 -20.91 -6.07
C VAL A 216 -23.99 -22.45 -6.11
N LEU A 217 -23.71 -23.12 -5.00
CA LEU A 217 -23.81 -24.58 -4.88
C LEU A 217 -25.25 -25.07 -5.07
N ILE A 218 -26.24 -24.41 -4.47
CA ILE A 218 -27.65 -24.76 -4.65
C ILE A 218 -28.08 -24.56 -6.11
N ALA A 219 -27.67 -23.45 -6.75
CA ALA A 219 -27.95 -23.18 -8.15
C ALA A 219 -27.31 -24.25 -9.07
N LEU A 220 -26.08 -24.66 -8.79
CA LEU A 220 -25.38 -25.74 -9.50
C LEU A 220 -26.09 -27.08 -9.35
N VAL A 221 -26.49 -27.45 -8.12
CA VAL A 221 -27.21 -28.70 -7.84
C VAL A 221 -28.61 -28.68 -8.48
N ALA A 222 -29.32 -27.56 -8.43
CA ALA A 222 -30.63 -27.40 -9.06
C ALA A 222 -30.54 -27.50 -10.60
N CYS A 223 -29.50 -26.90 -11.20
CA CYS A 223 -29.22 -27.01 -12.64
C CYS A 223 -28.77 -28.42 -13.04
N ALA A 224 -28.08 -29.15 -12.15
CA ALA A 224 -27.68 -30.55 -12.38
C ALA A 224 -28.87 -31.52 -12.25
N ARG A 225 -29.83 -31.25 -11.37
CA ARG A 225 -31.06 -32.06 -11.19
C ARG A 225 -32.09 -31.88 -12.31
N LYS A 226 -32.05 -30.76 -13.05
CA LYS A 226 -32.97 -30.47 -14.17
C LYS A 226 -32.49 -31.04 -15.52
N LYS A 227 -31.39 -31.80 -15.56
CA LYS A 227 -30.93 -32.57 -16.72
C LYS A 227 -31.07 -34.05 -16.46
#